data_AF-A0A1X7K2V7-F1
#
_entry.id   AF-A0A1X7K2V7-F1
#
_cell.length_a   1.000
_cell.length_b   1.000
_cell.length_c   1.000
_cell.angle_alpha   90.00
_cell.angle_beta   90.00
_cell.angle_gamma   90.00
#
_symmetry.space_group_name_H-M   'P 1'
#
loop_
_entity.id
_entity.type
_entity.pdbx_description
1 polymer ?
#
loop_
_entity_poly.entity_id
_entity_poly.type
_entity_poly.pdbx_seq_one_letter_code
_entity_poly.pdbx_strand_id
1 'polypeptide(L)' 'MLGLMATFKVTINPLTGSSETVEAEDYSIQGSFAQFFDAEGNVIASYNTNSFASIVKQ' A
#
# COMPACT_ATOMS: atom_id res chain seq x y z
N MET A 1 -17.52 6.22 -20.05
CA MET A 1 -16.33 5.34 -20.04
C MET A 1 -16.04 4.99 -18.59
N LEU A 2 -16.14 3.72 -18.21
CA LEU A 2 -15.64 3.23 -16.91
C LEU A 2 -14.19 2.81 -17.16
N GLY A 3 -13.22 3.53 -16.59
CA GLY A 3 -11.81 3.13 -16.65
C GLY A 3 -11.62 1.92 -15.75
N LEU A 4 -10.97 0.86 -16.27
CA LEU A 4 -10.51 -0.25 -15.44
C LEU A 4 -9.51 0.33 -14.43
N MET A 5 -9.88 0.42 -13.15
CA MET A 5 -8.90 0.68 -12.10
C MET A 5 -8.05 -0.58 -11.97
N ALA A 6 -6.73 -0.44 -12.12
CA ALA A 6 -5.82 -1.57 -12.06
C ALA A 6 -5.39 -1.79 -10.61
N THR A 7 -5.86 -2.87 -10.00
CA THR A 7 -5.36 -3.35 -8.70
C THR A 7 -3.91 -3.81 -8.84
N PHE A 8 -3.04 -3.37 -7.93
CA PHE A 8 -1.64 -3.78 -7.86
C PHE A 8 -1.31 -4.43 -6.51
N LYS A 9 -0.34 -5.34 -6.53
CA LYS A 9 0.17 -5.98 -5.32
C LYS A 9 1.30 -5.15 -4.74
N VAL A 10 1.18 -4.82 -3.46
CA VAL A 10 2.22 -4.14 -2.68
C VAL A 10 2.79 -5.13 -1.68
N THR A 11 4.08 -5.41 -1.75
CA THR A 11 4.80 -6.14 -0.70
C THR A 11 5.48 -5.17 0.24
N ILE A 12 5.17 -5.31 1.53
CA ILE A 12 5.71 -4.50 2.62
C ILE A 12 6.72 -5.36 3.36
N ASN A 13 7.95 -4.88 3.41
CA ASN A 13 9.06 -5.58 4.07
C ASN A 13 9.42 -4.83 5.34
N PRO A 14 8.84 -5.19 6.50
CA PRO A 14 9.12 -4.47 7.71
C PRO A 14 10.55 -4.70 8.20
N LEU A 15 11.15 -3.72 8.89
CA LEU A 15 12.46 -3.84 9.53
C LEU A 15 12.49 -4.97 10.57
N THR A 16 11.35 -5.22 11.21
CA THR A 16 11.14 -6.29 12.18
C THR A 16 9.80 -6.96 11.90
N GLY A 17 9.77 -8.29 11.80
CA GLY A 17 8.56 -9.06 11.53
C GLY A 17 8.58 -9.75 10.16
N SER A 18 7.41 -10.24 9.74
CA SER A 18 7.23 -10.92 8.46
C SER A 18 6.77 -9.95 7.38
N SER A 19 7.16 -10.20 6.13
CA SER A 19 6.64 -9.44 4.99
C SER A 19 5.14 -9.68 4.79
N GLU A 20 4.43 -8.63 4.40
CA GLU A 20 3.01 -8.67 4.09
C GLU A 20 2.79 -8.27 2.64
N THR A 21 1.72 -8.79 2.01
CA THR A 21 1.32 -8.33 0.68
C THR A 21 -0.14 -7.90 0.71
N VAL A 22 -0.41 -6.69 0.21
CA VAL A 22 -1.75 -6.11 0.12
C VAL A 22 -2.10 -5.82 -1.35
N GLU A 23 -3.36 -6.00 -1.72
CA GLU A 23 -3.90 -5.61 -3.01
C GLU A 23 -4.53 -4.22 -2.86
N ALA A 24 -4.01 -3.22 -3.57
CA ALA A 24 -4.45 -1.84 -3.49
C ALA A 24 -4.62 -1.23 -4.89
N GLU A 25 -5.45 -0.20 -5.00
CA GLU A 25 -5.63 0.56 -6.24
C GLU A 25 -4.96 1.93 -6.20
N ASP A 26 -4.66 2.42 -5.00
CA ASP A 26 -3.85 3.61 -4.80
C ASP A 26 -3.05 3.54 -3.49
N TYR A 27 -2.03 4.39 -3.38
CA TYR A 27 -1.31 4.62 -2.14
C TYR A 27 -0.92 6.08 -1.96
N SER A 28 -0.88 6.53 -0.71
CA SER A 28 -0.43 7.86 -0.34
C SER A 28 0.58 7.78 0.79
N ILE A 29 1.61 8.62 0.74
CA ILE A 29 2.57 8.77 1.83
C ILE A 29 2.33 10.14 2.47
N GLN A 30 1.89 10.14 3.72
CA GLN A 30 1.70 11.36 4.52
C GLN A 30 2.55 11.30 5.78
N GLY A 31 3.57 12.16 5.84
CA GLY A 31 4.51 12.19 6.96
C GLY A 31 5.24 10.86 7.11
N SER A 32 5.04 10.19 8.25
CA SER A 32 5.66 8.90 8.57
C SER A 32 4.77 7.69 8.29
N PHE A 33 3.68 7.85 7.53
CA PHE A 33 2.77 6.75 7.21
C PHE A 33 2.54 6.61 5.72
N ALA A 34 2.52 5.37 5.22
CA ALA A 34 1.97 5.01 3.93
C ALA A 34 0.59 4.39 4.12
N GLN A 35 -0.39 4.89 3.40
CA GLN A 35 -1.76 4.41 3.38
C GLN A 35 -2.05 3.81 2.01
N PHE A 36 -2.80 2.71 2.00
CA PHE A 36 -3.22 1.99 0.81
C PHE A 36 -4.74 2.01 0.72
N PHE A 37 -5.25 2.20 -0.49
CA PHE A 37 -6.68 2.45 -0.73
C PHE A 37 -7.28 1.41 -1.69
N ASP A 38 -8.56 1.10 -1.47
CA ASP A 38 -9.39 0.34 -2.42
C ASP A 38 -9.94 1.24 -3.54
N ALA A 39 -10.75 0.66 -4.44
CA ALA A 39 -11.37 1.34 -5.57
C ALA A 39 -12.34 2.45 -5.15
N GLU A 40 -12.94 2.28 -3.99
CA GLU A 40 -13.88 3.21 -3.40
C GLU A 40 -13.19 4.35 -2.64
N GLY A 41 -11.86 4.29 -2.49
CA GLY A 41 -11.04 5.29 -1.80
C GLY A 41 -10.99 5.11 -0.28
N ASN A 42 -11.40 3.95 0.25
CA ASN A 42 -11.25 3.63 1.67
C ASN A 42 -9.84 3.15 1.97
N VAL A 43 -9.34 3.47 3.16
CA VAL A 43 -8.06 2.95 3.64
C VAL A 43 -8.23 1.47 4.02
N ILE A 44 -7.50 0.59 3.35
CA ILE A 44 -7.47 -0.84 3.64
C ILE A 44 -6.25 -1.25 4.46
N ALA A 45 -5.17 -0.46 4.40
CA ALA A 45 -3.98 -0.70 5.21
C ALA A 45 -3.18 0.60 5.42
N SER A 46 -2.50 0.70 6.56
CA SER A 46 -1.68 1.85 6.92
C SER A 46 -0.46 1.42 7.71
N TYR A 47 0.72 1.86 7.29
CA TYR A 47 1.99 1.40 7.84
C TYR A 47 2.91 2.57 8.13
N ASN A 48 3.67 2.48 9.22
CA ASN A 48 4.70 3.46 9.52
C ASN A 48 5.87 3.29 8.54
N THR A 49 6.23 4.33 7.79
CA THR A 49 7.31 4.30 6.78
C THR A 49 8.69 4.09 7.39
N ASN A 50 8.85 4.36 8.68
CA ASN A 50 10.08 4.01 9.40
C ASN A 50 10.18 2.51 9.67
N SER A 51 9.10 1.76 9.44
CA SER A 51 9.03 0.34 9.74
C SER A 51 9.19 -0.55 8.52
N PHE A 52 9.29 -0.06 7.27
CA PHE A 52 9.48 -0.93 6.08
C PHE A 52 10.34 -0.32 4.97
N ALA A 53 11.00 -1.18 4.19
CA ALA A 53 12.10 -0.79 3.31
C ALA A 53 11.71 -0.45 1.85
N SER A 54 10.55 -0.88 1.35
CA SER A 54 10.17 -0.68 -0.04
C SER A 54 8.67 -0.87 -0.28
N ILE A 55 8.12 -0.10 -1.22
CA ILE A 55 6.82 -0.30 -1.85
C ILE A 55 7.12 -0.64 -3.31
N VAL A 56 6.80 -1.87 -3.74
CA VAL A 56 6.98 -2.29 -5.14
C VAL A 56 5.60 -2.39 -5.76
N LYS A 57 5.34 -1.59 -6.81
CA LYS A 57 4.15 -1.73 -7.65
C LYS A 57 4.45 -2.78 -8.72
N GLN A 58 3.69 -3.88 -8.76
CA GLN A 58 3.71 -4.86 -9.84
C GLN A 58 2.75 -4.48 -10.95
#